data_AF-A0A328AIK7-F1
#
_entry.id   AF-A0A328AIK7-F1
#
_cell.length_a   1.000
_cell.length_b   1.000
_cell.length_c   1.000
_cell.angle_alpha   90.00
_cell.angle_beta   90.00
_cell.angle_gamma   90.00
#
_symmetry.space_group_name_H-M   'P 1'
#
loop_
_entity.id
_entity.type
_entity.pdbx_description
1 polymer ?
#
loop_
_entity_poly.entity_id
_entity_poly.type
_entity_poly.pdbx_seq_one_letter_code
_entity_poly.pdbx_strand_id
1 'polypeptide(L)'
;MRWVALVWGLLLGLAQPAAAASPGQPGAFQPSAFKDWAAVVVAGDWHAHSGGPSEAFDNARRDVARALEQAGFQPANLRQYSVRPERYHDTRPAKSDLNGIYEDLGDLTSKTSAGCMFYLSSHGSPAGAIVDDHVLAPGVLDTMLDRTCGKRPTVVVISACFSGVFVPTLARANRMVLTAARPDRSSFGCGEADKYPYFDDCFLQSMKGARDFTGLGRAVQACVAAKEAETGAGPPSEPQLFVGGNLRPILPLLTFTSAATH
;
A
#
# COMPACT_ATOMS: atom_id res chain seq x y z
N MET A 1 -10.38 -76.91 62.87
CA MET A 1 -10.97 -75.63 62.44
C MET A 1 -9.88 -74.77 61.83
N ARG A 2 -10.24 -73.99 60.79
CA ARG A 2 -9.43 -73.04 60.00
C ARG A 2 -8.68 -73.63 58.80
N TRP A 3 -9.36 -73.65 57.66
CA TRP A 3 -8.76 -73.68 56.33
C TRP A 3 -8.59 -72.23 55.85
N VAL A 4 -7.41 -71.87 55.37
CA VAL A 4 -7.09 -70.55 54.82
C VAL A 4 -7.25 -70.63 53.30
N ALA A 5 -8.18 -69.84 52.75
CA ALA A 5 -8.34 -69.68 51.30
C ALA A 5 -7.62 -68.40 50.86
N LEU A 6 -6.62 -68.55 49.98
CA LEU A 6 -5.96 -67.48 49.26
C LEU A 6 -6.84 -67.06 48.08
N VAL A 7 -7.24 -65.79 48.02
CA VAL A 7 -7.87 -65.18 46.84
C VAL A 7 -6.84 -64.26 46.18
N TRP A 8 -6.39 -64.65 44.99
CA TRP A 8 -5.59 -63.81 44.09
C TRP A 8 -6.52 -62.87 43.32
N GLY A 9 -6.43 -61.57 43.61
CA GLY A 9 -7.14 -60.53 42.86
C GLY A 9 -6.40 -60.19 41.57
N LEU A 10 -7.02 -60.45 40.42
CA LEU A 10 -6.55 -60.06 39.10
C LEU A 10 -6.90 -58.58 38.86
N LEU A 11 -5.90 -57.69 38.85
CA LEU A 11 -6.04 -56.29 38.44
C LEU A 11 -5.99 -56.19 36.90
N LEU A 12 -7.16 -56.09 36.25
CA LEU A 12 -7.27 -55.74 34.84
C LEU A 12 -7.10 -54.22 34.67
N GLY A 13 -5.91 -53.79 34.26
CA GLY A 13 -5.65 -52.42 33.83
C GLY A 13 -6.28 -52.18 32.45
N LEU A 14 -7.23 -51.24 32.37
CA LEU A 14 -7.76 -50.73 31.11
C LEU A 14 -6.74 -49.77 30.49
N ALA A 15 -6.02 -50.22 29.47
CA ALA A 15 -5.20 -49.35 28.63
C ALA A 15 -6.13 -48.53 27.72
N GLN A 16 -6.16 -47.22 27.90
CA GLN A 16 -6.77 -46.31 26.94
C GLN A 16 -5.88 -46.19 25.70
N PRO A 17 -6.42 -46.24 24.48
CA PRO A 17 -5.63 -45.98 23.28
C PRO A 17 -5.28 -44.49 23.25
N ALA A 18 -3.98 -44.19 23.15
CA ALA A 18 -3.50 -42.84 22.91
C ALA A 18 -4.08 -42.34 21.58
N ALA A 19 -4.83 -41.24 21.62
CA ALA A 19 -5.27 -40.54 20.42
C ALA A 19 -4.02 -40.03 19.70
N ALA A 20 -3.69 -40.65 18.56
CA ALA A 20 -2.66 -40.15 17.68
C ALA A 20 -3.09 -38.78 17.16
N ALA A 21 -2.38 -37.73 17.56
CA ALA A 21 -2.50 -36.42 16.96
C ALA A 21 -2.19 -36.56 15.47
N SER A 22 -3.18 -36.30 14.61
CA SER A 22 -2.95 -36.24 13.17
C SER A 22 -1.91 -35.17 12.88
N PRO A 23 -0.89 -35.43 12.04
CA PRO A 23 0.01 -34.38 11.59
C PRO A 23 -0.85 -33.29 10.93
N GLY A 24 -0.68 -32.05 11.41
CA GLY A 24 -1.46 -30.91 10.97
C GLY A 24 -1.49 -30.82 9.45
N GLN A 25 -2.70 -30.73 8.89
CA GLN A 25 -2.85 -30.38 7.48
C GLN A 25 -2.01 -29.13 7.21
N PRO A 26 -1.17 -29.11 6.16
CA PRO A 26 -0.55 -27.86 5.73
C PRO A 26 -1.68 -26.86 5.53
N GLY A 27 -1.62 -25.75 6.29
CA GLY A 27 -2.69 -24.76 6.34
C GLY A 27 -3.10 -24.39 4.93
N ALA A 28 -4.39 -24.55 4.61
CA ALA A 28 -4.93 -24.20 3.32
C ALA A 28 -4.44 -22.80 2.94
N PHE A 29 -3.78 -22.68 1.78
CA PHE A 29 -3.27 -21.41 1.26
C PHE A 29 -4.41 -20.39 1.27
N GLN A 30 -4.41 -19.48 2.25
CA GLN A 30 -5.44 -18.46 2.35
C GLN A 30 -5.18 -17.45 1.23
N PRO A 31 -6.15 -17.18 0.35
CA PRO A 31 -5.96 -16.20 -0.70
C PRO A 31 -5.67 -14.82 -0.08
N SER A 32 -4.69 -14.10 -0.63
CA SER A 32 -4.35 -12.74 -0.19
C SER A 32 -5.59 -11.85 -0.09
N ALA A 33 -5.65 -11.02 0.97
CA ALA A 33 -6.69 -10.00 1.18
C ALA A 33 -6.77 -8.98 0.02
N PHE A 34 -5.68 -8.85 -0.75
CA PHE A 34 -5.54 -7.90 -1.85
C PHE A 34 -5.64 -8.55 -3.24
N LYS A 35 -5.94 -9.86 -3.32
CA LYS A 35 -5.94 -10.57 -4.60
C LYS A 35 -6.94 -10.00 -5.62
N ASP A 36 -8.04 -9.44 -5.13
CA ASP A 36 -9.15 -8.93 -5.95
C ASP A 36 -9.28 -7.40 -5.83
N TRP A 37 -8.15 -6.71 -5.65
CA TRP A 37 -8.07 -5.26 -5.64
C TRP A 37 -7.60 -4.73 -6.99
N ALA A 38 -8.22 -3.66 -7.49
CA ALA A 38 -7.67 -2.85 -8.57
C ALA A 38 -6.57 -1.93 -8.02
N ALA A 39 -5.42 -1.88 -8.67
CA ALA A 39 -4.32 -1.02 -8.25
C ALA A 39 -3.75 -0.21 -9.42
N VAL A 40 -3.49 1.08 -9.18
CA VAL A 40 -2.76 1.95 -10.09
C VAL A 40 -1.58 2.61 -9.36
N VAL A 41 -0.41 2.62 -10.00
CA VAL A 41 0.81 3.26 -9.49
C VAL A 41 1.37 4.21 -10.54
N VAL A 42 1.44 5.49 -10.21
CA VAL A 42 1.72 6.56 -11.17
C VAL A 42 3.01 7.29 -10.80
N ALA A 43 3.96 7.37 -11.74
CA ALA A 43 5.00 8.38 -11.75
C ALA A 43 4.47 9.59 -12.53
N GLY A 44 4.19 10.69 -11.84
CA GLY A 44 3.53 11.86 -12.42
C GLY A 44 4.49 12.86 -13.07
N ASP A 45 5.78 12.78 -12.80
CA ASP A 45 6.80 13.67 -13.34
C ASP A 45 8.12 12.90 -13.51
N TRP A 46 9.09 13.50 -14.18
CA TRP A 46 10.44 12.98 -14.37
C TRP A 46 11.52 14.06 -14.19
N HIS A 47 11.16 15.25 -13.74
CA HIS A 47 12.13 16.29 -13.42
C HIS A 47 12.57 16.21 -11.95
N ALA A 48 13.77 16.68 -11.66
CA ALA A 48 14.17 17.06 -10.32
C ALA A 48 13.61 18.45 -9.99
N HIS A 49 13.71 18.87 -8.73
CA HIS A 49 13.34 20.24 -8.32
C HIS A 49 14.17 21.33 -9.01
N SER A 50 15.32 20.99 -9.60
CA SER A 50 16.16 21.88 -10.41
C SER A 50 15.60 22.13 -11.81
N GLY A 51 14.63 21.31 -12.25
CA GLY A 51 14.18 21.21 -13.64
C GLY A 51 15.02 20.26 -14.50
N GLY A 52 16.12 19.70 -13.97
CA GLY A 52 16.90 18.64 -14.64
C GLY A 52 16.17 17.29 -14.65
N PRO A 53 16.67 16.28 -15.39
CA PRO A 53 16.09 14.94 -15.36
C PRO A 53 16.28 14.26 -13.99
N SER A 54 15.27 13.52 -13.54
CA SER A 54 15.33 12.63 -12.38
C SER A 54 14.65 11.30 -12.68
N GLU A 55 15.13 10.23 -12.04
CA GLU A 55 14.48 8.91 -12.05
C GLU A 55 13.71 8.66 -10.75
N ALA A 56 13.67 9.60 -9.81
CA ALA A 56 13.18 9.37 -8.46
C ALA A 56 11.73 8.87 -8.43
N PHE A 57 10.85 9.49 -9.22
CA PHE A 57 9.43 9.12 -9.30
C PHE A 57 9.21 7.79 -10.02
N ASP A 58 9.98 7.50 -11.08
CA ASP A 58 9.87 6.26 -11.84
C ASP A 58 10.47 5.05 -11.08
N ASN A 59 11.54 5.28 -10.32
CA ASN A 59 12.04 4.32 -9.34
C ASN A 59 10.98 4.01 -8.28
N ALA A 60 10.32 5.05 -7.73
CA ALA A 60 9.25 4.88 -6.77
C ALA A 60 8.10 4.06 -7.37
N ARG A 61 7.61 4.41 -8.58
CA ARG A 61 6.58 3.64 -9.30
C ARG A 61 6.95 2.15 -9.39
N ARG A 62 8.12 1.84 -9.95
CA ARG A 62 8.56 0.45 -10.17
C ARG A 62 8.60 -0.34 -8.87
N ASP A 63 9.20 0.24 -7.83
CA ASP A 63 9.48 -0.49 -6.61
C ASP A 63 8.27 -0.53 -5.67
N VAL A 64 7.39 0.47 -5.71
CA VAL A 64 6.09 0.45 -5.03
C VAL A 64 5.17 -0.59 -5.67
N ALA A 65 5.10 -0.66 -7.00
CA ALA A 65 4.32 -1.70 -7.67
C ALA A 65 4.78 -3.10 -7.25
N ARG A 66 6.10 -3.34 -7.22
CA ARG A 66 6.68 -4.59 -6.72
C ARG A 66 6.34 -4.85 -5.25
N ALA A 67 6.41 -3.83 -4.39
CA ALA A 67 6.07 -3.95 -2.98
C ALA A 67 4.58 -4.29 -2.78
N LEU A 68 3.69 -3.73 -3.60
CA LEU A 68 2.26 -4.08 -3.58
C LEU A 68 2.03 -5.53 -4.03
N GLU A 69 2.71 -5.99 -5.09
CA GLU A 69 2.64 -7.40 -5.51
C GLU A 69 3.10 -8.34 -4.38
N GLN A 70 4.22 -8.00 -3.71
CA GLN A 70 4.72 -8.75 -2.55
C GLN A 70 3.75 -8.73 -1.36
N ALA A 71 3.04 -7.62 -1.17
CA ALA A 71 1.97 -7.50 -0.17
C ALA A 71 0.71 -8.29 -0.55
N GLY A 72 0.63 -8.85 -1.76
CA GLY A 72 -0.42 -9.76 -2.21
C GLY A 72 -1.41 -9.17 -3.21
N PHE A 73 -1.14 -8.00 -3.79
CA PHE A 73 -1.88 -7.51 -4.95
C PHE A 73 -1.57 -8.38 -6.18
N GLN A 74 -2.56 -8.63 -7.03
CA GLN A 74 -2.32 -9.43 -8.24
C GLN A 74 -1.68 -8.55 -9.33
N PRO A 75 -0.58 -8.98 -9.96
CA PRO A 75 0.03 -8.25 -11.08
C PRO A 75 -0.95 -8.00 -12.23
N ALA A 76 -1.87 -8.94 -12.48
CA ALA A 76 -2.91 -8.81 -13.50
C ALA A 76 -3.91 -7.66 -13.22
N ASN A 77 -4.04 -7.26 -11.95
CA ASN A 77 -4.94 -6.21 -11.49
C ASN A 77 -4.22 -4.89 -11.14
N LEU A 78 -2.93 -4.80 -11.47
CA LEU A 78 -2.08 -3.65 -11.21
C LEU A 78 -1.65 -3.00 -12.53
N ARG A 79 -1.85 -1.68 -12.65
CA ARG A 79 -1.36 -0.87 -13.76
C ARG A 79 -0.34 0.15 -13.27
N GLN A 80 0.69 0.37 -14.08
CA GLN A 80 1.77 1.31 -13.79
C GLN A 80 1.82 2.39 -14.87
N TYR A 81 2.12 3.62 -14.48
CA TYR A 81 2.16 4.76 -15.38
C TYR A 81 3.47 5.55 -15.23
N SER A 82 4.07 5.96 -16.34
CA SER A 82 5.23 6.83 -16.40
C SER A 82 5.02 7.93 -17.43
N VAL A 83 5.63 9.09 -17.22
CA VAL A 83 5.71 10.14 -18.22
C VAL A 83 6.58 9.74 -19.42
N ARG A 84 7.52 8.79 -19.24
CA ARG A 84 8.46 8.31 -20.28
C ARG A 84 8.39 6.80 -20.45
N PRO A 85 7.21 6.24 -20.80
CA PRO A 85 6.97 4.80 -20.78
C PRO A 85 7.91 3.99 -21.68
N GLU A 86 8.34 4.57 -22.79
CA GLU A 86 9.27 4.00 -23.76
C GLU A 86 10.64 3.66 -23.18
N ARG A 87 11.03 4.26 -22.04
CA ARG A 87 12.31 4.01 -21.37
C ARG A 87 12.32 2.71 -20.55
N TYR A 88 11.15 2.17 -20.21
CA TYR A 88 11.01 1.09 -19.22
C TYR A 88 10.46 -0.20 -19.85
N HIS A 89 11.29 -0.87 -20.65
CA HIS A 89 10.91 -2.10 -21.37
C HIS A 89 10.62 -3.31 -20.45
N ASP A 90 11.14 -3.31 -19.23
CA ASP A 90 10.96 -4.39 -18.25
C ASP A 90 9.55 -4.39 -17.66
N THR A 91 9.04 -3.21 -17.32
CA THR A 91 7.75 -3.02 -16.65
C THR A 91 6.65 -2.54 -17.59
N ARG A 92 7.01 -2.01 -18.77
CA ARG A 92 6.10 -1.51 -19.81
C ARG A 92 4.93 -0.69 -19.24
N PRO A 93 5.19 0.36 -18.44
CA PRO A 93 4.14 1.20 -17.91
C PRO A 93 3.38 1.89 -19.05
N ALA A 94 2.12 2.20 -18.83
CA ALA A 94 1.36 3.09 -19.71
C ALA A 94 1.85 4.54 -19.56
N LYS A 95 1.45 5.41 -20.49
CA LYS A 95 1.73 6.84 -20.39
C LYS A 95 0.94 7.44 -19.22
N SER A 96 1.58 8.23 -18.38
CA SER A 96 0.93 9.04 -17.34
C SER A 96 0.02 10.09 -17.99
N ASP A 97 -1.24 9.73 -18.17
CA ASP A 97 -2.31 10.55 -18.73
C ASP A 97 -3.57 10.36 -17.88
N LEU A 98 -4.27 11.45 -17.56
CA LEU A 98 -5.41 11.39 -16.64
C LEU A 98 -6.59 10.58 -17.18
N ASN A 99 -6.86 10.64 -18.49
CA ASN A 99 -7.94 9.88 -19.10
C ASN A 99 -7.60 8.40 -19.16
N GLY A 100 -6.39 8.05 -19.58
CA GLY A 100 -5.90 6.67 -19.59
C GLY A 100 -5.92 6.03 -18.21
N ILE A 101 -5.50 6.75 -17.16
CA ILE A 101 -5.59 6.29 -15.77
C ILE A 101 -7.05 6.05 -15.35
N TYR A 102 -7.97 6.95 -15.71
CA TYR A 102 -9.40 6.79 -15.41
C TYR A 102 -9.99 5.56 -16.10
N GLU A 103 -9.72 5.39 -17.40
CA GLU A 103 -10.23 4.29 -18.21
C GLU A 103 -9.72 2.95 -17.69
N ASP A 104 -8.41 2.82 -17.48
CA ASP A 104 -7.80 1.59 -16.96
C ASP A 104 -8.28 1.26 -15.55
N LEU A 105 -8.45 2.26 -14.66
CA LEU A 105 -9.00 2.01 -13.33
C LEU A 105 -10.47 1.54 -13.42
N GLY A 106 -11.25 2.08 -14.35
CA GLY A 106 -12.59 1.58 -14.69
C GLY A 106 -12.57 0.13 -15.17
N ASP A 107 -11.67 -0.19 -16.09
CA ASP A 107 -11.47 -1.53 -16.64
C ASP A 107 -11.06 -2.54 -15.56
N LEU A 108 -10.13 -2.17 -14.69
CA LEU A 108 -9.70 -3.00 -13.56
C LEU A 108 -10.88 -3.24 -12.61
N THR A 109 -11.61 -2.20 -12.23
CA THR A 109 -12.74 -2.30 -11.29
C THR A 109 -14.00 -2.94 -11.89
N SER A 110 -14.04 -3.16 -13.21
CA SER A 110 -15.04 -4.02 -13.86
C SER A 110 -14.73 -5.52 -13.69
N LYS A 111 -13.46 -5.85 -13.44
CA LYS A 111 -12.94 -7.24 -13.33
C LYS A 111 -12.62 -7.62 -11.88
N THR A 112 -12.52 -6.63 -10.99
CA THR A 112 -12.24 -6.81 -9.57
C THR A 112 -13.35 -6.20 -8.70
N SER A 113 -13.56 -6.76 -7.51
CA SER A 113 -14.70 -6.37 -6.67
C SER A 113 -14.33 -5.93 -5.25
N ALA A 114 -13.14 -6.28 -4.75
CA ALA A 114 -12.84 -6.16 -3.32
C ALA A 114 -12.37 -4.76 -2.87
N GLY A 115 -11.64 -4.02 -3.71
CA GLY A 115 -11.11 -2.71 -3.32
C GLY A 115 -10.26 -2.02 -4.39
N CYS A 116 -9.80 -0.82 -4.06
CA CYS A 116 -8.96 0.02 -4.91
C CYS A 116 -7.70 0.52 -4.19
N MET A 117 -6.60 0.58 -4.92
CA MET A 117 -5.35 1.23 -4.51
C MET A 117 -4.95 2.25 -5.56
N PHE A 118 -4.73 3.49 -5.14
CA PHE A 118 -4.18 4.56 -5.99
C PHE A 118 -2.90 5.08 -5.35
N TYR A 119 -1.78 5.00 -6.06
CA TYR A 119 -0.50 5.54 -5.63
C TYR A 119 0.02 6.54 -6.66
N LEU A 120 0.40 7.74 -6.23
CA LEU A 120 1.03 8.74 -7.06
C LEU A 120 2.33 9.22 -6.41
N SER A 121 3.42 9.22 -7.19
CA SER A 121 4.68 9.89 -6.84
C SER A 121 4.99 10.95 -7.89
N SER A 122 5.08 12.21 -7.47
CA SER A 122 5.22 13.36 -8.38
C SER A 122 5.64 14.63 -7.66
N HIS A 123 5.83 15.70 -8.42
CA HIS A 123 5.77 17.06 -7.89
C HIS A 123 4.34 17.45 -7.49
N GLY A 124 4.25 18.49 -6.66
CA GLY A 124 2.97 19.03 -6.25
C GLY A 124 3.02 20.52 -5.99
N SER A 125 1.82 21.10 -5.98
CA SER A 125 1.54 22.51 -5.76
C SER A 125 0.29 22.63 -4.88
N PRO A 126 -0.03 23.82 -4.36
CA PRO A 126 -1.30 24.04 -3.66
C PRO A 126 -2.55 23.72 -4.52
N ALA A 127 -2.44 23.67 -5.85
CA ALA A 127 -3.54 23.31 -6.75
C ALA A 127 -3.74 21.79 -6.90
N GLY A 128 -2.75 20.97 -6.57
CA GLY A 128 -2.77 19.53 -6.80
C GLY A 128 -1.39 18.96 -7.14
N ALA A 129 -1.35 17.73 -7.63
CA ALA A 129 -0.14 17.03 -8.02
C ALA A 129 0.05 17.05 -9.54
N ILE A 130 1.30 17.00 -10.01
CA ILE A 130 1.59 16.97 -11.45
C ILE A 130 1.37 15.55 -12.01
N VAL A 131 0.75 15.46 -13.17
CA VAL A 131 0.68 14.24 -13.99
C VAL A 131 0.97 14.67 -15.43
N ASP A 132 2.20 14.40 -15.86
CA ASP A 132 2.79 14.90 -17.11
C ASP A 132 2.68 16.43 -17.21
N ASP A 133 1.97 16.95 -18.19
CA ASP A 133 1.75 18.38 -18.44
C ASP A 133 0.49 18.93 -17.73
N HIS A 134 -0.19 18.11 -16.92
CA HIS A 134 -1.44 18.47 -16.25
C HIS A 134 -1.32 18.51 -14.72
N VAL A 135 -2.19 19.29 -14.10
CA VAL A 135 -2.41 19.27 -12.64
C VAL A 135 -3.58 18.36 -12.33
N LEU A 136 -3.33 17.27 -11.60
CA LEU A 136 -4.36 16.48 -10.95
C LEU A 136 -4.89 17.24 -9.73
N ALA A 137 -6.00 17.95 -9.90
CA ALA A 137 -6.68 18.63 -8.80
C ALA A 137 -7.41 17.62 -7.88
N PRO A 138 -7.55 17.91 -6.57
CA PRO A 138 -8.24 17.02 -5.63
C PRO A 138 -9.65 16.58 -6.06
N GLY A 139 -10.44 17.48 -6.64
CA GLY A 139 -11.80 17.17 -7.10
C GLY A 139 -11.85 16.24 -8.30
N VAL A 140 -10.83 16.28 -9.16
CA VAL A 140 -10.70 15.36 -10.31
C VAL A 140 -10.42 13.95 -9.79
N LEU A 141 -9.48 13.79 -8.85
CA LEU A 141 -9.18 12.50 -8.24
C LEU A 141 -10.37 11.96 -7.44
N ASP A 142 -11.09 12.81 -6.69
CA ASP A 142 -12.30 12.38 -5.97
C ASP A 142 -13.35 11.80 -6.93
N THR A 143 -13.61 12.50 -8.03
CA THR A 143 -14.57 12.08 -9.06
C THR A 143 -14.11 10.78 -9.72
N MET A 144 -12.85 10.68 -10.12
CA MET A 144 -12.25 9.48 -10.71
C MET A 144 -12.49 8.27 -9.79
N LEU A 145 -12.12 8.37 -8.51
CA LEU A 145 -12.28 7.29 -7.54
C LEU A 145 -13.76 6.99 -7.23
N ASP A 146 -14.64 7.99 -7.15
CA ASP A 146 -16.07 7.77 -6.90
C ASP A 146 -16.74 7.03 -8.07
N ARG A 147 -16.34 7.34 -9.31
CA ARG A 147 -16.91 6.71 -10.51
C ARG A 147 -16.42 5.29 -10.74
N THR A 148 -15.16 4.99 -10.45
CA THR A 148 -14.56 3.67 -10.72
C THR A 148 -14.62 2.75 -9.49
N CYS A 149 -14.19 3.24 -8.32
CA CYS A 149 -14.12 2.46 -7.09
C CYS A 149 -15.46 2.46 -6.32
N GLY A 150 -16.23 3.54 -6.41
CA GLY A 150 -17.53 3.67 -5.76
C GLY A 150 -17.42 3.54 -4.24
N LYS A 151 -18.22 2.63 -3.66
CA LYS A 151 -18.28 2.39 -2.20
C LYS A 151 -17.26 1.39 -1.69
N ARG A 152 -16.44 0.79 -2.56
CA ARG A 152 -15.45 -0.22 -2.18
C ARG A 152 -14.37 0.39 -1.27
N PRO A 153 -13.75 -0.40 -0.38
CA PRO A 153 -12.53 0.02 0.31
C PRO A 153 -11.51 0.59 -0.66
N THR A 154 -11.03 1.80 -0.40
CA THR A 154 -10.10 2.49 -1.29
C THR A 154 -8.95 3.09 -0.49
N VAL A 155 -7.72 2.75 -0.84
CA VAL A 155 -6.49 3.33 -0.26
C VAL A 155 -5.88 4.26 -1.29
N VAL A 156 -5.59 5.49 -0.89
CA VAL A 156 -4.99 6.53 -1.73
C VAL A 156 -3.71 7.01 -1.07
N VAL A 157 -2.60 6.95 -1.81
CA VAL A 157 -1.29 7.42 -1.35
C VAL A 157 -0.77 8.45 -2.35
N ILE A 158 -0.41 9.64 -1.85
CA ILE A 158 0.04 10.77 -2.67
C ILE A 158 1.38 11.28 -2.14
N SER A 159 2.45 10.91 -2.82
CA SER A 159 3.80 11.42 -2.62
C SER A 159 4.03 12.66 -3.49
N ALA A 160 3.76 13.83 -2.92
CA ALA A 160 3.98 15.13 -3.57
C ALA A 160 4.04 16.27 -2.54
N CYS A 161 4.68 17.38 -2.91
CA CYS A 161 4.61 18.63 -2.14
C CYS A 161 3.16 19.10 -2.02
N PHE A 162 2.79 19.70 -0.89
CA PHE A 162 1.44 20.20 -0.62
C PHE A 162 0.32 19.14 -0.72
N SER A 163 0.66 17.84 -0.80
CA SER A 163 -0.31 16.75 -1.04
C SER A 163 -1.45 16.67 -0.01
N GLY A 164 -1.28 17.28 1.16
CA GLY A 164 -2.35 17.45 2.14
C GLY A 164 -3.61 18.17 1.62
N VAL A 165 -3.52 18.93 0.52
CA VAL A 165 -4.70 19.55 -0.14
C VAL A 165 -5.72 18.51 -0.63
N PHE A 166 -5.30 17.26 -0.83
CA PHE A 166 -6.19 16.17 -1.22
C PHE A 166 -7.04 15.64 -0.06
N VAL A 167 -6.57 15.73 1.19
CA VAL A 167 -7.20 15.06 2.34
C VAL A 167 -8.66 15.48 2.53
N PRO A 168 -9.03 16.79 2.58
CA PRO A 168 -10.42 17.17 2.81
C PRO A 168 -11.36 16.73 1.69
N THR A 169 -10.89 16.79 0.44
CA THR A 169 -11.69 16.46 -0.74
C THR A 169 -11.88 14.95 -0.90
N LEU A 170 -10.85 14.16 -0.55
CA LEU A 170 -10.90 12.70 -0.66
C LEU A 170 -11.51 12.02 0.57
N ALA A 171 -11.71 12.74 1.68
CA ALA A 171 -12.21 12.18 2.93
C ALA A 171 -13.62 11.56 2.77
N ARG A 172 -13.70 10.23 2.72
CA ARG A 172 -14.95 9.46 2.70
C ARG A 172 -14.89 8.28 3.65
N ALA A 173 -16.04 7.77 4.06
CA ALA A 173 -16.13 6.66 5.02
C ALA A 173 -15.41 5.38 4.55
N ASN A 174 -15.35 5.12 3.24
CA ASN A 174 -14.72 3.96 2.62
C ASN A 174 -13.28 4.22 2.14
N ARG A 175 -12.64 5.34 2.53
CA ARG A 175 -11.31 5.73 2.06
C ARG A 175 -10.28 5.85 3.17
N MET A 176 -9.06 5.43 2.85
CA MET A 176 -7.85 5.83 3.56
C MET A 176 -7.04 6.72 2.62
N VAL A 177 -6.54 7.84 3.14
CA VAL A 177 -5.72 8.79 2.39
C VAL A 177 -4.44 9.02 3.17
N LEU A 178 -3.29 8.79 2.54
CA LEU A 178 -1.96 9.04 3.09
C LEU A 178 -1.23 10.02 2.16
N THR A 179 -0.76 11.14 2.70
CA THR A 179 -0.09 12.19 1.92
C THR A 179 1.30 12.46 2.46
N ALA A 180 2.24 12.80 1.58
CA ALA A 180 3.63 13.06 1.95
C ALA A 180 3.85 14.36 2.72
N ALA A 181 2.93 15.32 2.62
CA ALA A 181 3.04 16.57 3.33
C ALA A 181 1.66 17.12 3.72
N ARG A 182 1.68 18.10 4.62
CA ARG A 182 0.58 19.02 4.87
C ARG A 182 0.24 19.88 3.64
N PRO A 183 -0.96 20.51 3.60
CA PRO A 183 -1.37 21.36 2.49
C PRO A 183 -0.53 22.64 2.31
N ASP A 184 0.25 23.03 3.33
CA ASP A 184 1.07 24.24 3.38
C ASP A 184 2.58 23.93 3.55
N ARG A 185 2.99 22.69 3.23
CA ARG A 185 4.36 22.20 3.38
C ARG A 185 4.84 21.47 2.12
N SER A 186 6.15 21.59 1.86
CA SER A 186 6.83 20.78 0.86
C SER A 186 7.15 19.39 1.42
N SER A 187 7.34 18.41 0.53
CA SER A 187 8.02 17.14 0.81
C SER A 187 9.43 17.16 0.18
N PHE A 188 10.31 16.25 0.60
CA PHE A 188 11.74 16.30 0.26
C PHE A 188 12.25 15.08 -0.52
N GLY A 189 13.47 15.19 -1.08
CA GLY A 189 14.15 14.09 -1.79
C GLY A 189 13.85 13.98 -3.29
N CYS A 190 13.54 15.09 -3.96
CA CYS A 190 13.28 15.14 -5.41
C CYS A 190 14.45 15.73 -6.21
N GLY A 191 15.69 15.54 -5.77
CA GLY A 191 16.90 15.94 -6.49
C GLY A 191 17.25 14.99 -7.65
N GLU A 192 18.23 15.39 -8.46
CA GLU A 192 18.71 14.59 -9.61
C GLU A 192 19.43 13.30 -9.17
N ALA A 193 20.13 13.35 -8.04
CA ALA A 193 20.87 12.21 -7.47
C ALA A 193 20.02 11.34 -6.53
N ASP A 194 18.79 11.77 -6.22
CA ASP A 194 17.93 11.03 -5.31
C ASP A 194 17.37 9.78 -6.00
N LYS A 195 17.50 8.63 -5.33
CA LYS A 195 16.89 7.39 -5.81
C LYS A 195 15.37 7.45 -5.69
N TYR A 196 14.86 8.04 -4.61
CA TYR A 196 13.45 8.22 -4.31
C TYR A 196 13.23 9.51 -3.51
N PRO A 197 12.04 10.13 -3.59
CA PRO A 197 11.57 11.06 -2.57
C PRO A 197 11.58 10.42 -1.17
N TYR A 198 11.75 11.25 -0.14
CA TYR A 198 11.87 10.77 1.24
C TYR A 198 10.66 9.97 1.68
N PHE A 199 9.47 10.42 1.30
CA PHE A 199 8.23 9.72 1.60
C PHE A 199 8.15 8.35 0.91
N ASP A 200 8.50 8.26 -0.38
CA ASP A 200 8.49 6.99 -1.13
C ASP A 200 9.51 5.99 -0.58
N ASP A 201 10.70 6.47 -0.22
CA ASP A 201 11.72 5.66 0.45
C ASP A 201 11.20 5.13 1.79
N CYS A 202 10.59 5.99 2.60
CA CYS A 202 9.98 5.60 3.86
C CYS A 202 8.80 4.64 3.71
N PHE A 203 7.98 4.80 2.66
CA PHE A 203 6.92 3.86 2.31
C PHE A 203 7.50 2.47 2.02
N LEU A 204 8.50 2.38 1.14
CA LEU A 204 9.15 1.12 0.77
C LEU A 204 9.87 0.45 1.94
N GLN A 205 10.54 1.23 2.79
CA GLN A 205 11.17 0.70 4.00
C GLN A 205 10.14 0.17 5.00
N SER A 206 9.05 0.92 5.22
CA SER A 206 8.01 0.57 6.18
C SER A 206 7.18 -0.64 5.74
N MET A 207 7.01 -0.85 4.43
CA MET A 207 6.33 -2.04 3.87
C MET A 207 6.95 -3.37 4.32
N LYS A 208 8.25 -3.40 4.63
CA LYS A 208 8.95 -4.61 5.07
C LYS A 208 8.51 -5.12 6.44
N GLY A 209 8.02 -4.23 7.31
CA GLY A 209 7.62 -4.55 8.68
C GLY A 209 6.15 -4.27 9.00
N ALA A 210 5.44 -3.55 8.12
CA ALA A 210 4.03 -3.27 8.31
C ALA A 210 3.17 -4.52 8.09
N ARG A 211 2.16 -4.70 8.95
CA ARG A 211 1.18 -5.79 8.82
C ARG A 211 0.01 -5.42 7.90
N ASP A 212 -0.37 -4.16 7.90
CA ASP A 212 -1.53 -3.61 7.20
C ASP A 212 -1.29 -2.14 6.86
N PHE A 213 -2.17 -1.54 6.05
CA PHE A 213 -2.06 -0.15 5.62
C PHE A 213 -2.16 0.88 6.76
N THR A 214 -2.88 0.58 7.84
CA THR A 214 -2.98 1.52 8.98
C THR A 214 -1.66 1.58 9.75
N GLY A 215 -1.05 0.41 10.01
CA GLY A 215 0.29 0.31 10.57
C GLY A 215 1.34 0.93 9.66
N LEU A 216 1.26 0.69 8.35
CA LEU A 216 2.14 1.29 7.35
C LEU A 216 2.10 2.82 7.40
N GLY A 217 0.91 3.43 7.37
CA GLY A 217 0.79 4.88 7.37
C GLY A 217 1.47 5.54 8.58
N ARG A 218 1.32 4.95 9.77
CA ARG A 218 2.00 5.44 11.00
C ARG A 218 3.51 5.24 10.94
N ALA A 219 3.97 4.10 10.43
CA ALA A 219 5.39 3.83 10.25
C ALA A 219 6.04 4.80 9.26
N VAL A 220 5.34 5.13 8.17
CA VAL A 220 5.80 6.13 7.19
C VAL A 220 5.90 7.52 7.81
N GLN A 221 4.89 7.95 8.57
CA GLN A 221 4.95 9.23 9.29
C GLN A 221 6.19 9.32 10.21
N ALA A 222 6.44 8.27 10.99
CA ALA A 222 7.60 8.22 11.89
C ALA A 222 8.93 8.21 11.12
N CYS A 223 9.02 7.43 10.04
CA CYS A 223 10.21 7.36 9.19
C CYS A 223 10.53 8.71 8.55
N VAL A 224 9.53 9.40 7.98
CA VAL A 224 9.74 10.71 7.33
C VAL A 224 10.22 11.74 8.34
N ALA A 225 9.58 11.81 9.51
CA ALA A 225 9.99 12.73 10.57
C ALA A 225 11.45 12.49 11.03
N ALA A 226 11.84 11.22 11.17
CA ALA A 226 13.22 10.86 11.53
C ALA A 226 14.21 11.25 10.43
N LYS A 227 13.89 10.95 9.17
CA LYS A 227 14.74 11.26 8.01
C LYS A 227 14.91 12.77 7.81
N GLU A 228 13.85 13.55 7.96
CA GLU A 228 13.92 15.01 7.88
C GLU A 228 14.76 15.61 9.01
N ALA A 229 14.64 15.09 10.23
CA ALA A 229 15.47 15.51 11.35
C ALA A 229 16.95 15.16 11.13
N GLU A 230 17.25 13.98 10.59
CA GLU A 230 18.61 13.53 10.28
C GLU A 230 19.27 14.40 9.20
N THR A 231 18.54 14.75 8.15
CA THR A 231 19.09 15.54 7.04
C THR A 231 18.99 17.06 7.24
N GLY A 232 18.30 17.51 8.29
CA GLY A 232 18.04 18.92 8.54
C GLY A 232 17.03 19.54 7.57
N ALA A 233 16.23 18.73 6.87
CA ALA A 233 15.19 19.20 5.97
C ALA A 233 14.06 19.87 6.78
N GLY A 234 13.71 21.11 6.41
CA GLY A 234 12.77 21.90 7.18
C GLY A 234 12.10 23.03 6.39
N PRO A 235 10.92 23.51 6.82
CA PRO A 235 10.13 22.99 7.94
C PRO A 235 9.59 21.56 7.68
N PRO A 236 9.31 20.74 8.71
CA PRO A 236 8.87 19.35 8.54
C PRO A 236 7.66 19.23 7.63
N SER A 237 7.63 18.19 6.80
CA SER A 237 6.54 17.98 5.84
C SER A 237 5.22 17.61 6.53
N GLU A 238 5.30 16.97 7.70
CA GLU A 238 4.16 16.46 8.49
C GLU A 238 3.18 15.62 7.64
N PRO A 239 3.59 14.40 7.18
CA PRO A 239 2.74 13.54 6.37
C PRO A 239 1.39 13.26 7.06
N GLN A 240 0.30 13.27 6.31
CA GLN A 240 -1.05 13.16 6.87
C GLN A 240 -1.67 11.80 6.60
N LEU A 241 -2.35 11.23 7.60
CA LEU A 241 -3.09 9.98 7.49
C LEU A 241 -4.56 10.20 7.88
N PHE A 242 -5.46 9.99 6.92
CA PHE A 242 -6.90 9.94 7.13
C PHE A 242 -7.41 8.50 6.97
N VAL A 243 -8.27 8.06 7.88
CA VAL A 243 -8.96 6.76 7.79
C VAL A 243 -10.46 6.97 8.03
N GLY A 244 -11.25 6.71 6.99
CA GLY A 244 -12.71 6.77 7.00
C GLY A 244 -13.34 5.76 7.96
N GLY A 245 -14.52 6.11 8.49
CA GLY A 245 -15.19 5.35 9.55
C GLY A 245 -15.43 3.87 9.21
N ASN A 246 -15.78 3.55 7.96
CA ASN A 246 -16.03 2.16 7.55
C ASN A 246 -14.74 1.35 7.44
N LEU A 247 -13.60 2.01 7.20
CA LEU A 247 -12.30 1.36 7.06
C LEU A 247 -11.59 1.13 8.38
N ARG A 248 -11.82 1.95 9.41
CA ARG A 248 -11.16 1.81 10.72
C ARG A 248 -11.22 0.39 11.31
N PRO A 249 -12.37 -0.31 11.32
CA PRO A 249 -12.42 -1.68 11.84
C PRO A 249 -11.94 -2.74 10.82
N ILE A 250 -11.91 -2.42 9.52
CA ILE A 250 -11.65 -3.40 8.45
C ILE A 250 -10.17 -3.43 8.04
N LEU A 251 -9.51 -2.27 7.89
CA LEU A 251 -8.14 -2.19 7.39
C LEU A 251 -7.14 -3.03 8.18
N PRO A 252 -7.17 -3.09 9.52
CA PRO A 252 -6.26 -3.95 10.29
C PRO A 252 -6.48 -5.47 10.06
N LEU A 253 -7.61 -5.85 9.48
CA LEU A 253 -7.92 -7.24 9.10
C LEU A 253 -7.44 -7.57 7.68
N LEU A 254 -7.22 -6.56 6.84
CA LEU A 254 -6.65 -6.70 5.50
C LEU A 254 -5.12 -6.71 5.59
N THR A 255 -4.57 -7.84 6.01
CA THR A 255 -3.13 -7.98 6.23
C THR A 255 -2.38 -8.25 4.94
N PHE A 256 -1.18 -7.67 4.82
CA PHE A 256 -0.25 -8.00 3.74
C PHE A 256 0.17 -9.47 3.84
N THR A 257 0.43 -10.09 2.69
CA THR A 257 1.06 -11.41 2.65
C THR A 257 2.42 -11.30 3.34
N SER A 258 2.65 -12.10 4.39
CA SER A 258 3.99 -12.22 4.96
C SER A 258 4.90 -12.81 3.90
N ALA A 259 5.98 -12.12 3.56
CA ALA A 259 7.05 -12.74 2.80
C ALA A 259 7.49 -13.98 3.61
N ALA A 260 7.33 -15.17 3.03
CA ALA A 260 7.98 -16.34 3.58
C ALA A 260 9.47 -16.00 3.63
N THR A 261 10.02 -15.87 4.84
CA THR A 261 11.45 -15.73 5.05
C THR A 261 12.12 -16.93 4.39
N HIS A 262 12.72 -16.71 3.22
CA HIS A 262 13.65 -17.63 2.58
C HIS A 262 15.06 -17.26 3.00
#